data_AF-X0U7B0-F1
#
_entry.id   AF-X0U7B0-F1
#
_cell.length_a   1.000
_cell.length_b   1.000
_cell.length_c   1.000
_cell.angle_alpha   90.00
_cell.angle_beta   90.00
_cell.angle_gamma   90.00
#
_symmetry.space_group_name_H-M   'P 1'
#
loop_
_entity.id
_entity.type
_entity.pdbx_description
1 polymer ?
#
loop_
_entity_poly.entity_id
_entity_poly.type
_entity_poly.pdbx_seq_one_letter_code
_entity_poly.pdbx_strand_id
1 'polypeptide(L)'
;MSEKQKAWIPEVIGDWWQIAGNPDLGIYQTDSQQPLDFGIWQAVDGTWQLWSCVRRTACGGRNRLFYRWEGDKLTSKNWRPMGVAMMADPNFGETEGGLQAPYVVREGDAYYMFYGDWVNICLAKSWDGKTFARHLNADRLSGLFSEKPGTSS
;
A
#
# COMPACT_ATOMS: atom_id res chain seq x y z
N MET A 1 -48.85 11.97 1.22
CA MET A 1 -47.71 12.88 0.97
C MET A 1 -46.44 12.08 1.27
N SER A 2 -45.59 11.85 0.27
CA SER A 2 -44.37 11.05 0.40
C SER A 2 -43.26 11.91 0.98
N GLU A 3 -42.71 11.53 2.14
CA GLU A 3 -41.51 12.16 2.70
C GLU A 3 -40.36 12.06 1.70
N LYS A 4 -39.80 13.20 1.30
CA LYS A 4 -38.56 13.24 0.51
C LYS A 4 -37.44 12.71 1.39
N GLN A 5 -36.82 11.63 0.96
CA GLN A 5 -35.62 11.06 1.57
C GLN A 5 -34.52 12.13 1.61
N LYS A 6 -34.07 12.50 2.82
CA LYS A 6 -32.91 13.38 3.01
C LYS A 6 -31.67 12.67 2.47
N ALA A 7 -31.08 13.22 1.41
CA ALA A 7 -29.78 12.79 0.91
C ALA A 7 -28.70 13.68 1.55
N TRP A 8 -27.65 13.07 2.09
CA TRP A 8 -26.44 13.78 2.51
C TRP A 8 -25.56 14.02 1.30
N ILE A 9 -25.22 15.28 1.04
CA ILE A 9 -24.33 15.66 -0.05
C ILE A 9 -22.95 15.91 0.56
N PRO A 10 -21.90 15.20 0.15
CA PRO A 10 -20.55 15.48 0.60
C PRO A 10 -20.11 16.86 0.08
N GLU A 11 -19.55 17.68 0.96
CA GLU A 11 -19.03 19.01 0.62
C GLU A 11 -17.54 19.10 0.96
N VAL A 12 -16.79 19.81 0.13
CA VAL A 12 -15.38 20.11 0.40
C VAL A 12 -15.35 21.27 1.40
N ILE A 13 -14.87 20.99 2.61
CA ILE A 13 -14.91 21.94 3.74
C ILE A 13 -13.65 22.81 3.89
N GLY A 14 -12.69 22.74 2.95
CA GLY A 14 -11.47 23.54 3.01
C GLY A 14 -10.46 23.23 1.91
N ASP A 15 -9.31 23.89 2.00
CA ASP A 15 -8.22 23.71 1.04
C ASP A 15 -7.60 22.32 1.10
N TRP A 16 -7.07 21.86 -0.04
CA TRP A 16 -6.27 20.64 -0.09
C TRP A 16 -4.94 20.84 0.64
N TRP A 17 -4.45 19.79 1.31
CA TRP A 17 -3.11 19.78 1.91
C TRP A 17 -2.37 18.49 1.58
N GLN A 18 -1.04 18.57 1.64
CA GLN A 18 -0.18 17.44 1.34
C GLN A 18 0.08 16.59 2.59
N ILE A 19 -0.20 15.29 2.48
CA ILE A 19 0.14 14.28 3.50
C ILE A 19 1.54 13.70 3.23
N ALA A 20 1.82 13.30 1.99
CA ALA A 20 3.09 12.70 1.57
C ALA A 20 3.48 13.17 0.16
N GLY A 21 4.75 13.01 -0.21
CA GLY A 21 5.29 13.39 -1.51
C GLY A 21 6.24 12.34 -2.06
N ASN A 22 7.06 12.71 -3.05
CA ASN A 22 8.15 11.85 -3.52
C ASN A 22 9.13 11.57 -2.37
N PRO A 23 9.35 10.31 -1.99
CA PRO A 23 10.28 9.98 -0.91
C PRO A 23 11.74 10.08 -1.37
N ASP A 24 12.66 10.03 -0.42
CA ASP A 24 14.05 9.62 -0.68
C ASP A 24 14.14 8.09 -0.64
N LEU A 25 14.56 7.48 -1.75
CA LEU A 25 14.71 6.04 -1.90
C LEU A 25 16.17 5.56 -1.78
N GLY A 26 17.12 6.45 -1.51
CA GLY A 26 18.55 6.13 -1.43
C GLY A 26 19.04 5.43 -2.69
N ILE A 27 19.51 4.19 -2.55
CA ILE A 27 20.07 3.41 -3.67
C ILE A 27 19.05 3.08 -4.77
N TYR A 28 17.74 3.18 -4.50
CA TYR A 28 16.69 2.93 -5.48
C TYR A 28 16.14 4.21 -6.12
N GLN A 29 16.73 5.36 -5.81
CA GLN A 29 16.29 6.66 -6.29
C GLN A 29 16.41 6.78 -7.81
N THR A 30 15.40 7.38 -8.44
CA THR A 30 15.51 7.90 -9.80
C THR A 30 14.84 9.27 -9.90
N ASP A 31 15.22 10.07 -10.90
CA ASP A 31 14.60 11.37 -11.18
C ASP A 31 13.14 11.25 -11.65
N SER A 32 12.72 10.04 -12.03
CA SER A 32 11.39 9.78 -12.61
C SER A 32 10.42 9.09 -11.65
N GLN A 33 10.86 8.83 -10.41
CA GLN A 33 10.06 8.08 -9.44
C GLN A 33 8.80 8.83 -9.01
N GLN A 34 7.74 8.07 -8.76
CA GLN A 34 6.43 8.62 -8.44
C GLN A 34 5.66 7.66 -7.51
N PRO A 35 5.17 8.11 -6.34
CA PRO A 35 4.03 7.49 -5.68
C PRO A 35 2.85 7.42 -6.65
N LEU A 36 2.14 6.29 -6.66
CA LEU A 36 0.99 6.08 -7.54
C LEU A 36 -0.22 5.61 -6.73
N ASP A 37 -0.19 4.37 -6.26
CA ASP A 37 -1.26 3.76 -5.48
C ASP A 37 -0.89 3.77 -3.99
N PHE A 38 -1.86 3.98 -3.11
CA PHE A 38 -1.60 4.04 -1.68
C PHE A 38 -2.75 3.47 -0.84
N GLY A 39 -2.41 3.01 0.37
CA GLY A 39 -3.35 2.67 1.43
C GLY A 39 -3.09 3.54 2.65
N ILE A 40 -4.15 3.94 3.35
CA ILE A 40 -4.08 4.69 4.61
C ILE A 40 -4.90 3.97 5.68
N TRP A 41 -4.32 3.75 6.86
CA TRP A 41 -5.00 3.11 8.00
C TRP A 41 -4.42 3.58 9.33
N GLN A 42 -5.09 3.26 10.43
CA GLN A 42 -4.60 3.55 11.78
C GLN A 42 -4.00 2.28 12.42
N ALA A 43 -2.78 2.38 12.93
CA ALA A 43 -2.05 1.32 13.65
C ALA A 43 -2.55 1.14 15.10
N VAL A 44 -2.08 0.10 15.79
CA VAL A 44 -2.52 -0.22 17.17
C VAL A 44 -2.19 0.89 18.16
N ASP A 45 -1.06 1.56 18.00
CA ASP A 45 -0.64 2.67 18.86
C ASP A 45 -1.31 4.01 18.52
N GLY A 46 -2.29 3.98 17.61
CA GLY A 46 -3.09 5.14 17.23
C GLY A 46 -2.46 6.03 16.16
N THR A 47 -1.21 5.77 15.74
CA THR A 47 -0.62 6.53 14.63
C THR A 47 -1.21 6.11 13.29
N TRP A 48 -1.24 7.03 12.35
CA TRP A 48 -1.70 6.79 10.99
C TRP A 48 -0.54 6.35 10.11
N GLN A 49 -0.81 5.37 9.26
CA GLN A 49 0.13 4.78 8.33
C GLN A 49 -0.31 5.06 6.91
N LEU A 50 0.64 5.38 6.04
CA LEU A 50 0.45 5.42 4.60
C LEU A 50 1.53 4.56 3.97
N TRP A 51 1.14 3.53 3.21
CA TRP A 51 2.07 2.84 2.33
C TRP A 51 1.69 3.13 0.88
N SER A 52 2.68 3.45 0.06
CA SER A 52 2.46 3.68 -1.37
C SER A 52 3.37 2.82 -2.22
N CYS A 53 2.82 2.31 -3.33
CA CYS A 53 3.59 1.90 -4.48
C CYS A 53 4.33 3.11 -5.05
N VAL A 54 5.66 3.09 -4.99
CA VAL A 54 6.50 4.03 -5.72
C VAL A 54 7.00 3.33 -6.97
N ARG A 55 6.64 3.86 -8.14
CA ARG A 55 7.03 3.31 -9.46
C ARG A 55 8.25 4.02 -10.03
N ARG A 56 8.83 3.42 -11.08
CA ARG A 56 10.02 3.93 -11.80
C ARG A 56 11.23 4.06 -10.88
N THR A 57 11.36 3.14 -9.94
CA THR A 57 12.50 3.08 -9.03
C THR A 57 13.60 2.21 -9.62
N ALA A 58 14.82 2.31 -9.08
CA ALA A 58 15.94 1.46 -9.47
C ALA A 58 15.95 0.09 -8.75
N CYS A 59 14.81 -0.38 -8.24
CA CYS A 59 14.71 -1.64 -7.50
C CYS A 59 14.81 -2.93 -8.34
N GLY A 60 14.94 -2.81 -9.67
CA GLY A 60 14.88 -3.94 -10.60
C GLY A 60 13.44 -4.33 -11.00
N GLY A 61 13.35 -5.31 -11.90
CA GLY A 61 12.09 -5.85 -12.41
C GLY A 61 11.12 -4.80 -12.95
N ARG A 62 9.88 -4.80 -12.45
CA ARG A 62 8.81 -3.85 -12.84
C ARG A 62 8.94 -2.47 -12.17
N ASN A 63 10.05 -2.20 -11.49
CA ASN A 63 10.43 -0.91 -10.92
C ASN A 63 9.48 -0.37 -9.83
N ARG A 64 8.83 -1.24 -9.07
CA ARG A 64 7.91 -0.87 -7.98
C ARG A 64 8.30 -1.49 -6.65
N LEU A 65 8.20 -0.67 -5.60
CA LEU A 65 8.37 -1.06 -4.21
C LEU A 65 7.33 -0.34 -3.35
N PHE A 66 7.16 -0.76 -2.10
CA PHE A 66 6.38 -0.04 -1.11
C PHE A 66 7.25 0.85 -0.23
N TYR A 67 6.86 2.11 -0.11
CA TYR A 67 7.42 3.09 0.82
C TYR A 67 6.39 3.49 1.86
N ARG A 68 6.83 3.77 3.08
CA ARG A 68 5.95 4.08 4.23
C ARG A 68 6.13 5.51 4.74
N TRP A 69 5.02 6.11 5.15
CA TRP A 69 4.96 7.32 5.95
C TRP A 69 4.12 7.09 7.21
N GLU A 70 4.38 7.87 8.25
CA GLU A 70 3.65 7.85 9.52
C GLU A 70 3.25 9.26 9.96
N GLY A 71 2.00 9.41 10.41
CA GLY A 71 1.48 10.67 10.94
C GLY A 71 0.73 10.49 12.25
N ASP A 72 0.78 11.50 13.11
CA ASP A 72 0.09 11.46 14.42
C ASP A 72 -1.44 11.60 14.27
N LYS A 73 -1.89 12.27 13.20
CA LYS A 73 -3.31 12.49 12.88
C LYS A 73 -3.51 12.36 11.37
N LEU A 74 -4.70 11.87 10.98
CA LEU A 74 -5.09 11.77 9.57
C LEU A 74 -4.93 13.11 8.82
N THR A 75 -5.22 14.22 9.49
CA THR A 75 -5.19 15.57 8.91
C THR A 75 -3.86 16.29 9.06
N SER A 76 -2.84 15.66 9.65
CA SER A 76 -1.51 16.25 9.71
C SER A 76 -0.93 16.41 8.30
N LYS A 77 -0.23 17.52 8.07
CA LYS A 77 0.55 17.75 6.84
C LYS A 77 1.90 17.04 6.94
N ASN A 78 2.49 16.69 5.80
CA ASN A 78 3.89 16.24 5.69
C ASN A 78 4.27 15.14 6.69
N TRP A 79 3.59 14.00 6.61
CA TRP A 79 3.86 12.83 7.44
C TRP A 79 5.31 12.40 7.35
N ARG A 80 5.82 11.85 8.45
CA ARG A 80 7.22 11.46 8.57
C ARG A 80 7.52 10.29 7.63
N PRO A 81 8.53 10.38 6.75
CA PRO A 81 8.98 9.25 5.94
C PRO A 81 9.60 8.17 6.85
N MET A 82 9.28 6.91 6.58
CA MET A 82 9.74 5.76 7.37
C MET A 82 10.65 4.80 6.59
N GLY A 83 10.85 5.04 5.29
CA GLY A 83 11.70 4.23 4.42
C GLY A 83 10.94 3.22 3.56
N VAL A 84 11.71 2.42 2.82
CA VAL A 84 11.20 1.28 2.03
C VAL A 84 10.65 0.23 3.00
N ALA A 85 9.36 -0.05 2.88
CA ALA A 85 8.65 -0.95 3.79
C ALA A 85 8.60 -2.39 3.28
N MET A 86 8.55 -2.56 1.95
CA MET A 86 8.53 -3.88 1.31
C MET A 86 9.02 -3.79 -0.13
N MET A 87 9.80 -4.78 -0.56
CA MET A 87 10.19 -5.01 -1.95
C MET A 87 9.71 -6.40 -2.36
N ALA A 88 9.40 -6.60 -3.64
CA ALA A 88 8.99 -7.91 -4.15
C ALA A 88 10.10 -8.95 -3.91
N ASP A 89 9.71 -10.19 -3.60
CA ASP A 89 10.62 -11.30 -3.39
C ASP A 89 10.24 -12.48 -4.30
N PRO A 90 11.01 -12.70 -5.39
CA PRO A 90 10.77 -13.81 -6.31
C PRO A 90 10.82 -15.19 -5.65
N ASN A 91 11.44 -15.36 -4.48
CA ASN A 91 11.44 -16.63 -3.76
C ASN A 91 10.05 -17.00 -3.22
N PHE A 92 9.13 -16.04 -3.12
CA PHE A 92 7.73 -16.27 -2.76
C PHE A 92 6.79 -16.25 -3.98
N GLY A 93 7.34 -16.28 -5.20
CA GLY A 93 6.58 -16.29 -6.45
C GLY A 93 6.12 -14.91 -6.93
N GLU A 94 6.55 -13.84 -6.27
CA GLU A 94 6.20 -12.48 -6.67
C GLU A 94 6.99 -12.05 -7.91
N THR A 95 6.37 -11.24 -8.79
CA THR A 95 7.13 -10.63 -9.89
C THR A 95 8.10 -9.60 -9.32
N GLU A 96 9.38 -9.70 -9.69
CA GLU A 96 10.40 -8.75 -9.25
C GLU A 96 9.96 -7.30 -9.53
N GLY A 97 10.07 -6.43 -8.52
CA GLY A 97 9.62 -5.04 -8.59
C GLY A 97 8.12 -4.87 -8.89
N GLY A 98 7.29 -5.88 -8.64
CA GLY A 98 5.88 -5.95 -9.07
C GLY A 98 4.84 -5.43 -8.08
N LEU A 99 5.25 -4.97 -6.89
CA LEU A 99 4.33 -4.62 -5.80
C LEU A 99 3.44 -3.40 -6.11
N GLN A 100 2.13 -3.53 -5.88
CA GLN A 100 1.11 -2.56 -6.31
C GLN A 100 -0.08 -2.48 -5.34
N ALA A 101 -0.74 -1.31 -5.33
CA ALA A 101 -2.06 -1.08 -4.74
C ALA A 101 -2.30 -1.74 -3.36
N PRO A 102 -1.55 -1.36 -2.31
CA PRO A 102 -1.76 -1.92 -0.98
C PRO A 102 -3.10 -1.45 -0.40
N TYR A 103 -3.92 -2.40 0.03
CA TYR A 103 -5.17 -2.15 0.76
C TYR A 103 -5.14 -2.87 2.10
N VAL A 104 -5.33 -2.13 3.19
CA VAL A 104 -5.26 -2.67 4.55
C VAL A 104 -6.61 -2.57 5.24
N VAL A 105 -7.05 -3.67 5.83
CA VAL A 105 -8.20 -3.74 6.72
C VAL A 105 -7.80 -4.37 8.05
N ARG A 106 -8.38 -3.89 9.15
CA ARG A 106 -8.25 -4.51 10.46
C ARG A 106 -9.46 -5.40 10.72
N GLU A 107 -9.23 -6.65 11.11
CA GLU A 107 -10.25 -7.61 11.53
C GLU A 107 -9.80 -8.24 12.85
N GLY A 108 -10.54 -7.97 13.92
CA GLY A 108 -10.12 -8.31 15.29
C GLY A 108 -8.77 -7.66 15.67
N ASP A 109 -7.83 -8.49 16.09
CA ASP A 109 -6.49 -8.08 16.53
C ASP A 109 -5.43 -8.15 15.42
N ALA A 110 -5.86 -8.36 14.17
CA ALA A 110 -4.96 -8.48 13.03
C ALA A 110 -5.30 -7.49 11.91
N TYR A 111 -4.26 -7.10 11.18
CA TYR A 111 -4.33 -6.31 9.96
C TYR A 111 -4.01 -7.21 8.78
N TYR A 112 -4.81 -7.08 7.73
CA TYR A 112 -4.69 -7.82 6.48
C TYR A 112 -4.41 -6.83 5.36
N MET A 113 -3.23 -6.93 4.75
CA MET A 113 -2.84 -6.15 3.58
C MET A 113 -2.99 -6.99 2.33
N PHE A 114 -3.96 -6.66 1.50
CA PHE A 114 -4.06 -7.17 0.15
C PHE A 114 -3.24 -6.28 -0.78
N TYR A 115 -2.44 -6.88 -1.65
CA TYR A 115 -1.59 -6.14 -2.59
C TYR A 115 -1.41 -6.93 -3.89
N GLY A 116 -1.18 -6.23 -4.99
CA GLY A 116 -0.82 -6.85 -6.26
C GLY A 116 0.69 -7.11 -6.34
N ASP A 117 1.11 -8.21 -6.97
CA ASP A 117 2.52 -8.50 -7.27
C ASP A 117 2.85 -8.44 -8.77
N TRP A 118 1.96 -7.84 -9.58
CA TRP A 118 1.87 -7.83 -11.04
C TRP A 118 0.91 -8.87 -11.63
N VAL A 119 0.93 -10.13 -11.19
CA VAL A 119 0.12 -11.21 -11.79
C VAL A 119 -0.82 -11.89 -10.78
N ASN A 120 -0.64 -11.62 -9.50
CA ASN A 120 -1.43 -12.14 -8.40
C ASN A 120 -1.88 -11.01 -7.47
N ILE A 121 -2.98 -11.27 -6.75
CA ILE A 121 -3.27 -10.63 -5.48
C ILE A 121 -2.66 -11.49 -4.37
N CYS A 122 -1.80 -10.88 -3.57
CA CYS A 122 -1.14 -11.46 -2.41
C CYS A 122 -1.75 -10.96 -1.09
N LEU A 123 -1.38 -11.59 0.01
CA LEU A 123 -1.73 -11.16 1.36
C LEU A 123 -0.49 -11.03 2.24
N ALA A 124 -0.41 -9.96 3.01
CA ALA A 124 0.48 -9.83 4.14
C ALA A 124 -0.33 -9.55 5.42
N LYS A 125 0.17 -10.02 6.56
CA LYS A 125 -0.49 -9.90 7.87
C LYS A 125 0.38 -9.11 8.83
N SER A 126 -0.27 -8.37 9.71
CA SER A 126 0.35 -7.58 10.76
C SER A 126 -0.49 -7.62 12.03
N TRP A 127 0.14 -7.42 13.19
CA TRP A 127 -0.52 -7.32 14.49
C TRP A 127 -0.40 -5.93 15.10
N ASP A 128 0.60 -5.14 14.68
CA ASP A 128 0.79 -3.74 15.11
C ASP A 128 0.22 -2.74 14.11
N GLY A 129 -0.12 -3.18 12.89
CA GLY A 129 -0.53 -2.33 11.78
C GLY A 129 0.64 -1.57 11.13
N LYS A 130 1.90 -1.93 11.43
CA LYS A 130 3.11 -1.24 10.96
C LYS A 130 4.11 -2.17 10.29
N THR A 131 4.22 -3.40 10.80
CA THR A 131 5.13 -4.43 10.30
C THR A 131 4.32 -5.56 9.70
N PHE A 132 4.52 -5.83 8.41
CA PHE A 132 3.75 -6.81 7.65
C PHE A 132 4.64 -7.96 7.22
N ALA A 133 4.20 -9.19 7.48
CA ALA A 133 4.82 -10.40 6.99
C ALA A 133 3.92 -11.03 5.91
N ARG A 134 4.52 -11.53 4.83
CA ARG A 134 3.79 -12.24 3.77
C ARG A 134 3.05 -13.44 4.36
N HIS A 135 1.81 -13.62 3.98
CA HIS A 135 1.11 -14.87 4.18
C HIS A 135 1.50 -15.81 3.04
N LEU A 136 2.13 -16.93 3.39
CA LEU A 136 2.48 -17.97 2.43
C LEU A 136 1.46 -19.10 2.50
N ASN A 137 1.07 -19.62 1.33
CA ASN A 137 0.22 -20.79 1.21
C ASN A 137 1.00 -22.09 1.49
N ALA A 138 0.33 -23.24 1.36
CA ALA A 138 0.96 -24.56 1.55
C ALA A 138 2.13 -24.82 0.58
N ASP A 139 2.10 -24.23 -0.62
CA ASP A 139 3.16 -24.28 -1.63
C ASP A 139 4.31 -23.28 -1.38
N ARG A 140 4.22 -22.50 -0.29
CA ARG A 140 5.16 -21.44 0.11
C ARG A 140 5.17 -20.21 -0.82
N LEU A 141 4.14 -20.04 -1.66
CA LEU A 141 3.95 -18.85 -2.48
C LEU A 141 3.01 -17.84 -1.80
N SER A 142 3.12 -16.56 -2.14
CA SER A 142 2.31 -15.47 -1.56
C SER A 142 1.00 -15.18 -2.28
N GLY A 143 0.86 -15.63 -3.54
CA GLY A 143 -0.31 -15.37 -4.37
C GLY A 143 -1.57 -16.07 -3.85
N LEU A 144 -2.60 -15.32 -3.48
CA LEU A 144 -3.92 -15.85 -3.10
C LEU A 144 -4.82 -16.06 -4.31
N PHE A 145 -4.80 -15.11 -5.25
CA PHE A 145 -5.58 -15.14 -6.48
C PHE A 145 -4.66 -14.79 -7.64
N SER A 146 -4.64 -15.60 -8.69
CA SER A 146 -3.84 -15.34 -9.87
C SER A 146 -4.71 -14.84 -11.02
N GLU A 147 -4.11 -14.06 -11.91
CA GLU A 147 -4.65 -13.88 -13.26
C GLU A 147 -4.76 -15.24 -13.97
N LYS A 148 -5.66 -15.35 -14.96
CA LYS A 148 -5.68 -16.55 -15.81
C LYS A 148 -4.36 -16.63 -16.59
N PRO A 149 -3.82 -17.83 -16.86
CA PRO A 149 -2.65 -17.95 -17.73
C PRO A 149 -2.87 -17.24 -19.07
N GLY A 150 -1.97 -16.32 -19.44
CA GLY A 150 -1.99 -15.62 -20.73
C GLY A 150 -2.72 -14.27 -20.78
N THR A 151 -3.10 -13.67 -19.65
CA THR A 151 -3.80 -12.37 -19.65
C THR A 151 -2.94 -11.14 -19.35
N SER A 152 -1.67 -11.30 -18.98
CA SER A 152 -0.81 -10.17 -18.61
C SER A 152 -0.29 -9.45 -19.87
N SER A 153 -0.73 -8.21 -20.08
CA SER A 153 -0.32 -7.32 -21.19
C SER A 153 0.90 -6.45 -20.88
#